data_AF-L2GPR1-F1
#
_entry.id   AF-L2GPR1-F1
#
_cell.length_a   1.000
_cell.length_b   1.000
_cell.length_c   1.000
_cell.angle_alpha   90.00
_cell.angle_beta   90.00
_cell.angle_gamma   90.00
#
_symmetry.space_group_name_H-M   'P 1'
#
loop_
_entity.id
_entity.type
_entity.pdbx_description
1 polymer ?
#
loop_
_entity_poly.entity_id
_entity_poly.type
_entity_poly.pdbx_seq_one_letter_code
_entity_poly.pdbx_strand_id
1 'polypeptide(L)'
;MEEGLQLINQERISHGYTIHHFRTYNKHCNRMKREYFRQNHDLYLIYSLESNLAKFKMLNSITFLYKNKRLLKKSDASKSDFSRIYLRYVLCFIENEKNSLSIDDLVSLRHELADYYSFLDDIYRMNDNRHDFEQYKIKYKWHDVSLLFETQKILDSFLNNSFFLNDFRFNTQLALKILDVENKKMDLFDFVKTENDPFHVFDRVNILFSRVCELERFLNENFVESEYVQQLKNSSEKVLGFVKKVMEYNSGVLHSDIDSFTVPAHFELISDHLESMKKNKKVNPSKLRSVLLGILEKRLAVDVTERSMPFLPVFYDIANDFITYSSVDNSIAGLLQDFNFLRRK
;
A
#
# COMPACT_ATOMS: atom_id res chain seq x y z
N MET A 1 0.70 27.06 22.77
CA MET A 1 -0.60 26.74 22.15
C MET A 1 -0.69 25.25 21.82
N GLU A 2 0.28 24.72 21.06
CA GLU A 2 0.22 23.38 20.49
C GLU A 2 0.39 22.23 21.51
N GLU A 3 1.22 22.38 22.54
CA GLU A 3 1.58 21.25 23.43
C GLU A 3 0.37 20.60 24.14
N GLY A 4 -0.57 21.40 24.66
CA GLY A 4 -1.73 20.87 25.40
C GLY A 4 -2.73 20.13 24.51
N LEU A 5 -3.05 20.70 23.34
CA LEU A 5 -3.96 20.05 22.38
C LEU A 5 -3.29 18.84 21.73
N GLN A 6 -1.99 18.92 21.43
CA GLN A 6 -1.20 17.83 20.89
C GLN A 6 -1.12 16.66 21.88
N LEU A 7 -0.85 16.95 23.17
CA LEU A 7 -0.86 15.94 24.22
C LEU A 7 -2.21 15.23 24.30
N ILE A 8 -3.31 15.99 24.36
CA ILE A 8 -4.65 15.40 24.40
C ILE A 8 -4.88 14.51 23.18
N ASN A 9 -4.52 14.99 21.99
CA ASN A 9 -4.70 14.24 20.76
C ASN A 9 -3.95 12.90 20.79
N GLN A 10 -2.67 12.91 21.18
CA GLN A 10 -1.85 11.70 21.31
C GLN A 10 -2.39 10.75 22.38
N GLU A 11 -2.80 11.28 23.53
CA GLU A 11 -3.34 10.48 24.64
C GLU A 11 -4.67 9.82 24.27
N ARG A 12 -5.55 10.55 23.58
CA ARG A 12 -6.83 10.03 23.08
C ARG A 12 -6.62 8.88 22.11
N ILE A 13 -5.68 9.02 21.17
CA ILE A 13 -5.32 7.96 20.21
C ILE A 13 -4.75 6.75 20.94
N SER A 14 -3.79 6.96 21.85
CA SER A 14 -3.04 5.89 22.51
C SER A 14 -3.84 5.09 23.53
N HIS A 15 -4.82 5.73 24.18
CA HIS A 15 -5.57 5.15 25.30
C HIS A 15 -7.05 4.86 24.98
N GLY A 16 -7.37 4.74 23.69
CA GLY A 16 -8.63 4.16 23.21
C GLY A 16 -9.83 5.10 23.21
N TYR A 17 -9.64 6.43 23.26
CA TYR A 17 -10.75 7.38 23.13
C TYR A 17 -11.39 7.32 21.73
N THR A 18 -10.55 7.31 20.70
CA THR A 18 -10.95 7.37 19.28
C THR A 18 -11.70 6.11 18.82
N ILE A 19 -11.52 4.99 19.51
CA ILE A 19 -12.25 3.73 19.33
C ILE A 19 -13.35 3.52 20.39
N HIS A 20 -13.80 4.62 21.02
CA HIS A 20 -14.92 4.64 21.98
C HIS A 20 -14.75 3.82 23.27
N HIS A 21 -13.52 3.44 23.65
CA HIS A 21 -13.24 2.83 24.95
C HIS A 21 -13.11 3.87 26.07
N PHE A 22 -14.14 4.71 26.23
CA PHE A 22 -14.15 5.83 27.16
C PHE A 22 -13.92 5.42 28.63
N ARG A 23 -14.32 4.21 29.02
CA ARG A 23 -14.06 3.66 30.36
C ARG A 23 -12.57 3.46 30.61
N THR A 24 -11.85 2.91 29.62
CA THR A 24 -10.39 2.70 29.68
C THR A 24 -9.68 4.05 29.69
N TYR A 25 -10.06 4.95 28.79
CA TYR A 25 -9.50 6.30 28.72
C TYR A 25 -9.70 7.09 30.02
N ASN A 26 -10.90 7.03 30.63
CA ASN A 26 -11.18 7.68 31.92
C ASN A 26 -10.34 7.06 33.06
N LYS A 27 -10.09 5.75 33.07
CA LYS A 27 -9.18 5.13 34.06
C LYS A 27 -7.76 5.69 33.91
N HIS A 28 -7.26 5.78 32.69
CA HIS A 28 -5.96 6.41 32.39
C HIS A 28 -5.94 7.87 32.90
N CYS A 29 -6.92 8.69 32.54
CA CYS A 29 -6.97 10.10 32.98
C CYS A 29 -6.98 10.21 34.52
N ASN A 30 -7.74 9.37 35.22
CA ASN A 30 -7.77 9.39 36.68
C ASN A 30 -6.43 8.97 37.32
N ARG A 31 -5.67 8.08 36.68
CA ARG A 31 -4.31 7.73 37.11
C ARG A 31 -3.39 8.94 36.96
N MET A 32 -3.34 9.55 35.76
CA MET A 32 -2.47 10.70 35.49
C MET A 32 -2.82 11.91 36.36
N LYS A 33 -4.11 12.14 36.66
CA LYS A 33 -4.53 13.17 37.61
C LYS A 33 -3.91 13.00 39.00
N ARG A 34 -3.79 11.77 39.50
CA ARG A 34 -3.20 11.53 40.84
C ARG A 34 -1.71 11.79 40.82
N GLU A 35 -1.05 11.40 39.73
CA GLU A 35 0.37 11.61 39.50
C GLU A 35 0.72 13.10 39.49
N TYR A 36 -0.02 13.90 38.71
CA TYR A 36 0.30 15.32 38.53
C TYR A 36 -0.34 16.27 39.54
N PHE A 37 -1.21 15.78 40.44
CA PHE A 37 -1.96 16.62 41.40
C PHE A 37 -1.09 17.61 42.18
N ARG A 38 0.15 17.22 42.52
CA ARG A 38 1.10 18.06 43.27
C ARG A 38 2.32 18.51 42.46
N GLN A 39 2.49 17.99 41.24
CA GLN A 39 3.73 18.14 40.47
C GLN A 39 3.57 19.13 39.31
N ASN A 40 2.41 19.12 38.63
CA ASN A 40 2.17 19.97 37.47
C ASN A 40 0.69 20.32 37.38
N HIS A 41 0.37 21.57 37.72
CA HIS A 41 -1.01 22.05 37.76
C HIS A 41 -1.68 22.06 36.36
N ASP A 42 -0.92 22.32 35.30
CA ASP A 42 -1.45 22.39 33.93
C ASP A 42 -1.82 21.00 33.39
N LEU A 43 -0.93 20.02 33.58
CA LEU A 43 -1.23 18.63 33.24
C LEU A 43 -2.40 18.10 34.08
N TYR A 44 -2.44 18.43 35.38
CA TYR A 44 -3.57 18.07 36.23
C TYR A 44 -4.89 18.65 35.71
N LEU A 45 -4.89 19.89 35.24
CA LEU A 45 -6.06 20.52 34.62
C LEU A 45 -6.48 19.77 33.36
N ILE A 46 -5.54 19.50 32.43
CA ILE A 46 -5.80 18.75 31.18
C ILE A 46 -6.49 17.41 31.48
N TYR A 47 -5.90 16.57 32.31
CA TYR A 47 -6.49 15.25 32.62
C TYR A 47 -7.78 15.36 33.42
N SER A 48 -7.99 16.45 34.17
CA SER A 48 -9.28 16.75 34.81
C SER A 48 -10.38 17.07 33.82
N LEU A 49 -10.06 17.83 32.76
CA LEU A 49 -10.98 18.14 31.67
C LEU A 49 -11.32 16.88 30.88
N GLU A 50 -10.30 16.11 30.48
CA GLU A 50 -10.47 14.87 29.70
C GLU A 50 -11.21 13.78 30.48
N SER A 51 -10.98 13.63 31.79
CA SER A 51 -11.75 12.69 32.64
C SER A 51 -13.23 13.05 32.68
N ASN A 52 -13.58 14.34 32.77
CA ASN A 52 -14.97 14.77 32.75
C ASN A 52 -15.59 14.59 31.36
N LEU A 53 -14.84 14.86 30.29
CA LEU A 53 -15.31 14.63 28.92
C LEU A 53 -15.58 13.14 28.67
N ALA A 54 -14.68 12.26 29.11
CA ALA A 54 -14.87 10.82 29.03
C ALA A 54 -16.11 10.36 29.82
N LYS A 55 -16.34 10.92 31.02
CA LYS A 55 -17.57 10.65 31.80
C LYS A 55 -18.82 11.16 31.10
N PHE A 56 -18.76 12.31 30.44
CA PHE A 56 -19.85 12.80 29.59
C PHE A 56 -20.16 11.78 28.50
N LYS A 57 -19.17 11.34 27.71
CA LYS A 57 -19.37 10.35 26.64
C LYS A 57 -19.87 8.99 27.16
N MET A 58 -19.48 8.59 28.37
CA MET A 58 -19.93 7.33 28.99
C MET A 58 -21.36 7.38 29.54
N LEU A 59 -21.73 8.50 30.17
CA LEU A 59 -22.95 8.62 30.98
C LEU A 59 -24.00 9.54 30.35
N ASN A 60 -23.67 10.15 29.22
CA ASN A 60 -24.43 11.19 28.53
C ASN A 60 -24.93 12.33 29.44
N SER A 61 -24.12 12.72 30.45
CA SER A 61 -24.53 13.73 31.43
C SER A 61 -23.83 15.07 31.20
N ILE A 62 -24.60 16.07 30.77
CA ILE A 62 -24.14 17.44 30.52
C ILE A 62 -23.50 18.10 31.76
N THR A 63 -23.78 17.58 32.96
CA THR A 63 -23.19 18.08 34.23
C THR A 63 -21.67 18.03 34.24
N PHE A 64 -21.05 17.05 33.57
CA PHE A 64 -19.60 16.95 33.46
C PHE A 64 -19.01 18.02 32.54
N LEU A 65 -19.72 18.41 31.49
CA LEU A 65 -19.33 19.52 30.62
C LEU A 65 -19.41 20.87 31.36
N TYR A 66 -20.45 21.08 32.17
CA TYR A 66 -20.52 22.26 33.04
C TYR A 66 -19.41 22.29 34.09
N LYS A 67 -18.95 21.14 34.60
CA LYS A 67 -17.75 21.08 35.45
C LYS A 67 -16.50 21.55 34.69
N ASN A 68 -16.31 21.11 33.45
CA ASN A 68 -15.21 21.60 32.59
C ASN A 68 -15.29 23.11 32.35
N LYS A 69 -16.47 23.63 31.99
CA LYS A 69 -16.71 25.07 31.84
C LYS A 69 -16.33 25.85 33.11
N ARG A 70 -16.66 25.34 34.30
CA ARG A 70 -16.29 25.97 35.57
C ARG A 70 -14.79 25.92 35.84
N LEU A 71 -14.13 24.80 35.56
CA LEU A 71 -12.67 24.66 35.73
C LEU A 71 -11.91 25.64 34.85
N LEU A 72 -12.29 25.75 33.57
CA LEU A 72 -11.66 26.64 32.59
C LEU A 72 -11.90 28.14 32.89
N LYS A 73 -13.01 28.48 33.55
CA LYS A 73 -13.31 29.85 33.98
C LYS A 73 -12.60 30.26 35.28
N LYS A 74 -12.30 29.29 36.16
CA LYS A 74 -11.67 29.55 37.47
C LYS A 74 -10.15 29.66 37.39
N SER A 75 -9.53 29.05 36.39
CA SER A 75 -8.11 29.17 36.19
C SER A 75 -7.76 30.54 35.58
N ASP A 76 -6.63 31.13 36.00
CA ASP A 76 -5.96 32.22 35.27
C ASP A 76 -5.68 31.85 33.79
N ALA A 77 -5.80 30.55 33.48
CA ALA A 77 -5.75 29.97 32.16
C ALA A 77 -6.84 30.47 31.20
N SER A 78 -7.87 31.21 31.63
CA SER A 78 -8.74 31.98 30.72
C SER A 78 -7.97 32.97 29.81
N LYS A 79 -6.69 33.26 30.11
CA LYS A 79 -5.75 33.99 29.25
C LYS A 79 -4.95 33.12 28.28
N SER A 80 -4.91 31.80 28.47
CA SER A 80 -4.17 30.87 27.61
C SER A 80 -4.99 30.50 26.37
N ASP A 81 -4.33 30.41 25.21
CA ASP A 81 -4.98 29.97 23.96
C ASP A 81 -5.59 28.58 24.09
N PHE A 82 -4.90 27.65 24.77
CA PHE A 82 -5.41 26.32 25.05
C PHE A 82 -6.78 26.35 25.72
N SER A 83 -6.90 27.08 26.84
CA SER A 83 -8.17 27.09 27.59
C SER A 83 -9.28 27.81 26.84
N ARG A 84 -8.94 28.83 26.05
CA ARG A 84 -9.90 29.52 25.18
C ARG A 84 -10.48 28.57 24.13
N ILE A 85 -9.62 27.86 23.39
CA ILE A 85 -10.03 26.91 22.35
C ILE A 85 -10.79 25.73 22.99
N TYR A 86 -10.26 25.15 24.07
CA TYR A 86 -10.90 24.02 24.74
C TYR A 86 -12.24 24.41 25.38
N LEU A 87 -12.37 25.64 25.91
CA LEU A 87 -13.65 26.15 26.41
C LEU A 87 -14.67 26.26 25.28
N ARG A 88 -14.30 26.80 24.12
CA ARG A 88 -15.18 26.83 22.94
C ARG A 88 -15.60 25.43 22.51
N TYR A 89 -14.67 24.49 22.48
CA TYR A 89 -14.95 23.08 22.20
C TYR A 89 -15.95 22.45 23.20
N VAL A 90 -15.80 22.72 24.51
CA VAL A 90 -16.78 22.28 25.52
C VAL A 90 -18.13 22.97 25.36
N LEU A 91 -18.16 24.25 24.98
CA LEU A 91 -19.41 24.98 24.74
C LEU A 91 -20.18 24.41 23.56
N CYS A 92 -19.49 24.06 22.47
CA CYS A 92 -20.11 23.39 21.32
C CYS A 92 -20.84 22.10 21.72
N PHE A 93 -20.26 21.27 22.58
CA PHE A 93 -20.98 20.10 23.12
C PHE A 93 -22.21 20.48 23.93
N ILE A 94 -22.10 21.47 24.82
CA ILE A 94 -23.22 21.91 25.66
C ILE A 94 -24.38 22.44 24.80
N GLU A 95 -24.07 23.19 23.75
CA GLU A 95 -25.04 23.75 22.82
C GLU A 95 -25.63 22.69 21.90
N ASN A 96 -24.83 21.70 21.48
CA ASN A 96 -25.32 20.56 20.71
C ASN A 96 -26.36 19.76 21.49
N GLU A 97 -26.08 19.46 22.78
CA GLU A 97 -27.04 18.78 23.68
C GLU A 97 -28.32 19.58 23.91
N LYS A 98 -28.27 20.90 23.71
CA LYS A 98 -29.42 21.81 23.81
C LYS A 98 -30.12 22.07 22.49
N ASN A 99 -29.66 21.47 21.39
CA ASN A 99 -30.12 21.76 20.03
C ASN A 99 -30.03 23.25 19.67
N SER A 100 -29.02 23.95 20.19
CA SER A 100 -28.80 25.39 19.97
C SER A 100 -27.42 25.69 19.39
N LEU A 101 -26.72 24.68 18.85
CA LEU A 101 -25.39 24.82 18.28
C LEU A 101 -25.45 25.61 16.98
N SER A 102 -24.70 26.71 16.92
CA SER A 102 -24.47 27.45 15.68
C SER A 102 -23.52 26.69 14.76
N ILE A 103 -23.86 26.60 13.47
CA ILE A 103 -22.99 26.00 12.45
C ILE A 103 -21.71 26.83 12.30
N ASP A 104 -21.81 28.15 12.35
CA ASP A 104 -20.65 29.05 12.22
C ASP A 104 -19.62 28.84 13.34
N ASP A 105 -20.10 28.61 14.57
CA ASP A 105 -19.23 28.32 15.71
C ASP A 105 -18.52 26.98 15.53
N LEU A 106 -19.22 25.97 15.00
CA LEU A 106 -18.66 24.66 14.73
C LEU A 106 -17.63 24.69 13.58
N VAL A 107 -17.91 25.43 12.52
CA VAL A 107 -16.99 25.66 11.38
C VAL A 107 -15.73 26.39 11.86
N SER A 108 -15.89 27.47 12.63
CA SER A 108 -14.75 28.21 13.20
C SER A 108 -13.89 27.31 14.09
N LEU A 109 -14.52 26.50 14.94
CA LEU A 109 -13.81 25.56 15.80
C LEU A 109 -13.10 24.46 15.01
N ARG A 110 -13.70 23.96 13.92
CA ARG A 110 -13.06 23.01 13.00
C ARG A 110 -11.73 23.56 12.49
N HIS A 111 -11.72 24.81 12.01
CA HIS A 111 -10.50 25.43 11.48
C HIS A 111 -9.39 25.54 12.54
N GLU A 112 -9.73 25.89 13.78
CA GLU A 112 -8.77 25.97 14.88
C GLU A 112 -8.20 24.61 15.30
N LEU A 113 -8.98 23.54 15.11
CA LEU A 113 -8.62 22.19 15.55
C LEU A 113 -8.28 21.23 14.39
N ALA A 114 -8.07 21.76 13.18
CA ALA A 114 -7.91 20.97 11.96
C ALA A 114 -6.68 20.05 11.96
N ASP A 115 -5.65 20.38 12.74
CA ASP A 115 -4.45 19.56 12.89
C ASP A 115 -4.62 18.41 13.91
N TYR A 116 -5.71 18.38 14.69
CA TYR A 116 -5.89 17.42 15.77
C TYR A 116 -7.02 16.42 15.49
N TYR A 117 -6.64 15.25 14.98
CA TYR A 117 -7.55 14.16 14.58
C TYR A 117 -8.68 13.86 15.58
N SER A 118 -8.34 13.64 16.84
CA SER A 118 -9.32 13.24 17.86
C SER A 118 -10.35 14.32 18.19
N PHE A 119 -10.01 15.59 17.94
CA PHE A 119 -10.95 16.71 18.09
C PHE A 119 -11.83 16.83 16.85
N LEU A 120 -11.26 16.68 15.65
CA LEU A 120 -12.04 16.65 14.42
C LEU A 120 -13.08 15.54 14.43
N ASP A 121 -12.73 14.33 14.88
CA ASP A 121 -13.68 13.22 15.01
C ASP A 121 -14.92 13.60 15.84
N ASP A 122 -14.73 14.32 16.96
CA ASP A 122 -15.84 14.85 17.74
C ASP A 122 -16.64 15.95 17.02
N ILE A 123 -15.95 16.85 16.32
CA ILE A 123 -16.59 17.94 15.55
C ILE A 123 -17.46 17.38 14.42
N TYR A 124 -16.96 16.40 13.68
CA TYR A 124 -17.71 15.74 12.61
C TYR A 124 -18.92 14.98 13.17
N ARG A 125 -18.81 14.36 14.35
CA ARG A 125 -19.96 13.75 15.04
C ARG A 125 -20.98 14.78 15.53
N MET A 126 -20.53 15.92 16.07
CA MET A 126 -21.44 17.00 16.47
C MET A 126 -22.17 17.64 15.28
N ASN A 127 -21.53 17.65 14.12
CA ASN A 127 -22.11 18.17 12.90
C ASN A 127 -23.32 17.37 12.43
N ASP A 128 -23.35 16.06 12.61
CA ASP A 128 -24.50 15.18 12.28
C ASP A 128 -25.11 15.51 10.90
N ASN A 129 -24.25 15.69 9.90
CA ASN A 129 -24.58 16.08 8.51
C ASN A 129 -25.34 17.41 8.34
N ARG A 130 -25.33 18.31 9.33
CA ARG A 130 -25.93 19.65 9.24
C ARG A 130 -25.19 20.56 8.25
N HIS A 131 -23.90 20.32 8.05
CA HIS A 131 -23.04 21.09 7.18
C HIS A 131 -22.05 20.20 6.42
N ASP A 132 -21.74 20.53 5.17
CA ASP A 132 -20.72 19.81 4.41
C ASP A 132 -19.33 20.35 4.76
N PHE A 133 -18.52 19.56 5.48
CA PHE A 133 -17.14 19.92 5.80
C PHE A 133 -16.14 19.60 4.68
N GLU A 134 -16.54 18.87 3.64
CA GLU A 134 -15.63 18.55 2.53
C GLU A 134 -15.19 19.79 1.78
N GLN A 135 -16.04 20.83 1.70
CA GLN A 135 -15.71 22.11 1.08
C GLN A 135 -14.52 22.84 1.72
N TYR A 136 -14.17 22.51 2.96
CA TYR A 136 -13.03 23.10 3.67
C TYR A 136 -11.78 22.23 3.63
N LYS A 137 -11.83 21.08 2.97
CA LYS A 137 -10.66 20.24 2.75
C LYS A 137 -9.94 20.71 1.49
N ILE A 138 -8.62 20.60 1.52
CA ILE A 138 -7.77 20.91 0.38
C ILE A 138 -7.75 19.68 -0.52
N LYS A 139 -8.24 19.85 -1.74
CA LYS A 139 -8.26 18.81 -2.76
C LYS A 139 -6.93 18.78 -3.49
N TYR A 140 -6.28 17.62 -3.46
CA TYR A 140 -5.09 17.30 -4.24
C TYR A 140 -5.38 16.13 -5.16
N LYS A 141 -4.85 16.15 -6.38
CA LYS A 141 -5.06 15.07 -7.35
C LYS A 141 -3.75 14.33 -7.58
N TRP A 142 -3.67 13.09 -7.11
CA TRP A 142 -2.57 12.18 -7.43
C TRP A 142 -2.98 11.36 -8.65
N HIS A 143 -2.46 11.73 -9.82
CA HIS A 143 -2.89 11.21 -11.12
C HIS A 143 -4.40 11.38 -11.35
N ASP A 144 -5.17 10.30 -11.22
CA ASP A 144 -6.63 10.26 -11.35
C ASP A 144 -7.36 10.18 -9.99
N VAL A 145 -6.65 9.90 -8.90
CA VAL A 145 -7.20 9.78 -7.54
C VAL A 145 -7.23 11.14 -6.84
N SER A 146 -8.38 11.49 -6.27
CA SER A 146 -8.52 12.70 -5.45
C SER A 146 -8.25 12.41 -3.96
N LEU A 147 -7.35 13.16 -3.38
CA LEU A 147 -7.04 13.19 -1.96
C LEU A 147 -7.59 14.47 -1.34
N LEU A 148 -8.19 14.36 -0.15
CA LEU A 148 -8.68 15.49 0.63
C LEU A 148 -7.90 15.62 1.93
N PHE A 149 -7.23 16.75 2.11
CA PHE A 149 -6.44 17.07 3.30
C PHE A 149 -7.13 18.13 4.16
N GLU A 150 -7.03 18.02 5.50
CA GLU A 150 -7.68 18.99 6.40
C GLU A 150 -6.99 20.35 6.42
N THR A 151 -5.66 20.37 6.26
CA THR A 151 -4.82 21.58 6.32
C THR A 151 -3.71 21.56 5.29
N GLN A 152 -3.19 22.74 4.94
CA GLN A 152 -2.07 22.88 3.99
C GLN A 152 -0.81 22.19 4.52
N LYS A 153 -0.57 22.30 5.83
CA LYS A 153 0.53 21.64 6.53
C LYS A 153 0.53 20.12 6.31
N ILE A 154 -0.64 19.49 6.35
CA ILE A 154 -0.78 18.05 6.11
C ILE A 154 -0.48 17.74 4.63
N LEU A 155 -1.02 18.53 3.69
CA LEU A 155 -0.69 18.39 2.26
C LEU A 155 0.82 18.54 2.01
N ASP A 156 1.46 19.54 2.59
CA ASP A 156 2.91 19.78 2.44
C ASP A 156 3.72 18.60 2.98
N SER A 157 3.29 17.99 4.09
CA SER A 157 3.94 16.79 4.63
C SER A 157 3.82 15.58 3.70
N PHE A 158 2.69 15.46 2.98
CA PHE A 158 2.48 14.43 1.95
C PHE A 158 3.41 14.67 0.76
N LEU A 159 3.48 15.90 0.25
CA LEU A 159 4.33 16.23 -0.90
C LEU A 159 5.83 16.07 -0.59
N ASN A 160 6.24 16.27 0.66
CA ASN A 160 7.63 16.15 1.10
C ASN A 160 8.02 14.74 1.60
N ASN A 161 7.17 13.72 1.40
CA ASN A 161 7.39 12.35 1.91
C ASN A 161 7.61 12.26 3.44
N SER A 162 7.16 13.25 4.21
CA SER A 162 7.28 13.31 5.67
C SER A 162 5.95 13.06 6.37
N PHE A 163 4.95 12.55 5.65
CA PHE A 163 3.60 12.33 6.14
C PHE A 163 3.57 11.15 7.10
N PHE A 164 3.33 11.45 8.38
CA PHE A 164 3.22 10.44 9.42
C PHE A 164 1.99 10.75 10.28
N LEU A 165 0.83 10.28 9.82
CA LEU A 165 -0.42 10.36 10.56
C LEU A 165 -0.95 8.95 10.79
N ASN A 166 -1.01 8.54 12.06
CA ASN A 166 -1.53 7.25 12.46
C ASN A 166 -3.02 7.38 12.84
N ASP A 167 -3.87 7.65 11.84
CA ASP A 167 -5.32 7.69 12.00
C ASP A 167 -6.02 6.77 11.00
N PHE A 168 -7.30 6.45 11.26
CA PHE A 168 -8.07 5.47 10.49
C PHE A 168 -8.94 6.09 9.37
N ARG A 169 -8.76 7.38 9.04
CA ARG A 169 -9.58 8.03 8.01
C ARG A 169 -9.17 7.56 6.62
N PHE A 170 -10.15 7.43 5.74
CA PHE A 170 -9.95 7.00 4.35
C PHE A 170 -8.84 7.79 3.65
N ASN A 171 -8.90 9.13 3.63
CA ASN A 171 -7.90 9.97 2.95
C ASN A 171 -6.49 9.81 3.53
N THR A 172 -6.36 9.63 4.85
CA THR A 172 -5.06 9.38 5.50
C THR A 172 -4.50 8.02 5.10
N GLN A 173 -5.33 6.97 5.17
CA GLN A 173 -4.95 5.61 4.80
C GLN A 173 -4.60 5.52 3.30
N LEU A 174 -5.35 6.21 2.45
CA LEU A 174 -5.08 6.32 1.03
C LEU A 174 -3.74 7.01 0.76
N ALA A 175 -3.49 8.16 1.41
CA ALA A 175 -2.23 8.89 1.29
C ALA A 175 -1.03 8.03 1.72
N LEU A 176 -1.15 7.30 2.83
CA LEU A 176 -0.10 6.38 3.30
C LEU A 176 0.20 5.26 2.30
N LYS A 177 -0.85 4.66 1.70
CA LYS A 177 -0.68 3.60 0.69
C LYS A 177 -0.07 4.11 -0.60
N ILE A 178 -0.45 5.31 -1.04
CA ILE A 178 0.15 5.99 -2.19
C ILE A 178 1.65 6.22 -1.94
N LEU A 179 2.01 6.75 -0.78
CA LEU A 179 3.41 6.97 -0.42
C LEU A 179 4.20 5.67 -0.34
N ASP A 180 3.62 4.58 0.18
CA ASP A 180 4.31 3.28 0.19
C ASP A 180 4.60 2.80 -1.24
N VAL A 181 3.65 2.90 -2.17
CA VAL A 181 3.88 2.56 -3.59
C VAL A 181 4.95 3.43 -4.23
N GLU A 182 4.88 4.75 -4.09
CA GLU A 182 5.87 5.67 -4.65
C GLU A 182 7.27 5.44 -4.07
N ASN A 183 7.37 5.20 -2.76
CA ASN A 183 8.64 4.85 -2.12
C ASN A 183 9.20 3.53 -2.66
N LYS A 184 8.38 2.47 -2.81
CA LYS A 184 8.86 1.21 -3.39
C LYS A 184 9.25 1.32 -4.86
N LYS A 185 8.59 2.20 -5.60
CA LYS A 185 8.94 2.48 -7.00
C LYS A 185 10.29 3.21 -7.08
N MET A 186 10.50 4.24 -6.27
CA MET A 186 11.78 4.95 -6.20
C MET A 186 12.92 4.07 -5.66
N ASP A 187 12.66 3.28 -4.61
CA ASP A 187 13.59 2.29 -4.06
C ASP A 187 14.06 1.33 -5.17
N LEU A 188 13.15 0.81 -5.99
CA LEU A 188 13.48 -0.05 -7.13
C LEU A 188 14.35 0.68 -8.16
N PHE A 189 13.99 1.92 -8.51
CA PHE A 189 14.71 2.70 -9.53
C PHE A 189 16.14 3.03 -9.10
N ASP A 190 16.35 3.33 -7.84
CA ASP A 190 17.70 3.56 -7.32
C ASP A 190 18.48 2.25 -7.17
N PHE A 191 17.82 1.16 -6.77
CA PHE A 191 18.44 -0.14 -6.60
C PHE A 191 19.04 -0.70 -7.89
N VAL A 192 18.30 -0.65 -9.01
CA VAL A 192 18.78 -1.18 -10.31
C VAL A 192 19.92 -0.37 -10.94
N LYS A 193 20.21 0.83 -10.44
CA LYS A 193 21.40 1.58 -10.87
C LYS A 193 22.69 0.93 -10.38
N THR A 194 22.62 0.22 -9.26
CA THR A 194 23.80 -0.38 -8.59
C THR A 194 23.83 -1.89 -8.70
N GLU A 195 22.67 -2.54 -8.80
CA GLU A 195 22.54 -4.01 -8.84
C GLU A 195 22.18 -4.49 -10.24
N ASN A 196 22.84 -5.55 -10.71
CA ASN A 196 22.59 -6.17 -12.01
C ASN A 196 22.09 -7.62 -11.93
N ASP A 197 22.06 -8.23 -10.74
CA ASP A 197 21.58 -9.60 -10.57
C ASP A 197 20.05 -9.69 -10.79
N PRO A 198 19.58 -10.45 -11.80
CA PRO A 198 18.16 -10.67 -12.04
C PRO A 198 17.38 -11.19 -10.83
N PHE A 199 18.01 -11.96 -9.94
CA PHE A 199 17.36 -12.46 -8.73
C PHE A 199 16.96 -11.31 -7.79
N HIS A 200 17.89 -10.39 -7.51
CA HIS A 200 17.62 -9.27 -6.62
C HIS A 200 16.65 -8.25 -7.22
N VAL A 201 16.73 -8.02 -8.53
CA VAL A 201 15.78 -7.16 -9.23
C VAL A 201 14.38 -7.75 -9.18
N PHE A 202 14.23 -9.08 -9.35
CA PHE A 202 12.95 -9.76 -9.25
C PHE A 202 12.28 -9.54 -7.89
N ASP A 203 13.03 -9.71 -6.79
CA ASP A 203 12.50 -9.50 -5.44
C ASP A 203 11.95 -8.08 -5.24
N ARG A 204 12.68 -7.06 -5.75
CA ARG A 204 12.27 -5.66 -5.64
C ARG A 204 11.04 -5.35 -6.49
N VAL A 205 10.97 -5.86 -7.71
CA VAL A 205 9.79 -5.72 -8.57
C VAL A 205 8.58 -6.42 -7.94
N ASN A 206 8.78 -7.59 -7.32
CA ASN A 206 7.72 -8.33 -6.64
C ASN A 206 7.16 -7.57 -5.42
N ILE A 207 8.03 -6.89 -4.66
CA ILE A 207 7.60 -6.01 -3.55
C ILE A 207 6.75 -4.87 -4.08
N LEU A 208 7.19 -4.17 -5.13
CA LEU A 208 6.41 -3.10 -5.76
C LEU A 208 5.05 -3.61 -6.25
N PHE A 209 5.04 -4.72 -7.00
CA PHE A 209 3.82 -5.33 -7.51
C PHE A 209 2.83 -5.68 -6.39
N SER A 210 3.34 -6.24 -5.28
CA SER A 210 2.53 -6.57 -4.10
C SER A 210 1.90 -5.32 -3.50
N ARG A 211 2.65 -4.21 -3.36
CA ARG A 211 2.11 -2.95 -2.84
C ARG A 211 1.09 -2.29 -3.78
N VAL A 212 1.31 -2.36 -5.08
CA VAL A 212 0.34 -1.88 -6.07
C VAL A 212 -0.96 -2.69 -6.00
N CYS A 213 -0.88 -4.02 -5.86
CA CYS A 213 -2.06 -4.86 -5.65
C CYS A 213 -2.80 -4.52 -4.34
N GLU A 214 -2.08 -4.21 -3.27
CA GLU A 214 -2.68 -3.78 -2.00
C GLU A 214 -3.37 -2.42 -2.11
N LEU A 215 -2.82 -1.48 -2.89
CA LEU A 215 -3.43 -0.18 -3.17
C LEU A 215 -4.69 -0.35 -4.04
N GLU A 216 -4.61 -1.11 -5.14
CA GLU A 216 -5.75 -1.42 -6.00
C GLU A 216 -6.90 -2.06 -5.21
N ARG A 217 -6.60 -3.08 -4.38
CA ARG A 217 -7.60 -3.70 -3.52
C ARG A 217 -8.25 -2.69 -2.57
N PHE A 218 -7.44 -1.85 -1.93
CA PHE A 218 -7.96 -0.81 -1.04
C PHE A 218 -8.86 0.20 -1.77
N LEU A 219 -8.49 0.61 -2.97
CA LEU A 219 -9.31 1.50 -3.81
C LEU A 219 -10.65 0.84 -4.18
N ASN A 220 -10.61 -0.42 -4.62
CA ASN A 220 -11.79 -1.19 -4.98
C ASN A 220 -12.74 -1.41 -3.79
N GLU A 221 -12.21 -1.72 -2.60
CA GLU A 221 -12.99 -1.85 -1.36
C GLU A 221 -13.71 -0.54 -0.97
N ASN A 222 -13.21 0.61 -1.45
CA ASN A 222 -13.77 1.93 -1.18
C ASN A 222 -14.45 2.56 -2.41
N PHE A 223 -14.75 1.78 -3.45
CA PHE A 223 -15.43 2.23 -4.68
C PHE A 223 -14.72 3.38 -5.40
N VAL A 224 -13.38 3.41 -5.36
CA VAL A 224 -12.56 4.37 -6.09
C VAL A 224 -11.90 3.68 -7.27
N GLU A 225 -12.19 4.15 -8.48
CA GLU A 225 -11.55 3.66 -9.70
C GLU A 225 -10.28 4.49 -10.00
N SER A 226 -9.21 3.82 -10.42
CA SER A 226 -7.97 4.46 -10.89
C SER A 226 -7.40 3.68 -12.08
N GLU A 227 -7.45 4.32 -13.24
CA GLU A 227 -6.79 3.85 -14.46
C GLU A 227 -5.27 3.81 -14.25
N TYR A 228 -4.70 4.81 -13.58
CA TYR A 228 -3.27 4.85 -13.30
C TYR A 228 -2.80 3.63 -12.49
N VAL A 229 -3.49 3.30 -11.38
CA VAL A 229 -3.13 2.15 -10.56
C VAL A 229 -3.28 0.83 -11.34
N GLN A 230 -4.32 0.71 -12.16
CA GLN A 230 -4.50 -0.46 -13.03
C GLN A 230 -3.35 -0.61 -14.04
N GLN A 231 -2.96 0.49 -14.70
CA GLN A 231 -1.86 0.50 -15.66
C GLN A 231 -0.51 0.22 -14.97
N LEU A 232 -0.28 0.76 -13.78
CA LEU A 232 0.92 0.51 -12.99
C LEU A 232 1.00 -0.96 -12.55
N LYS A 233 -0.11 -1.57 -12.13
CA LYS A 233 -0.19 -3.00 -11.81
C LYS A 233 0.20 -3.86 -13.01
N ASN A 234 -0.46 -3.63 -14.15
CA ASN A 234 -0.20 -4.37 -15.38
C ASN A 234 1.26 -4.20 -15.86
N SER A 235 1.80 -2.98 -15.71
CA SER A 235 3.20 -2.69 -16.03
C SER A 235 4.16 -3.46 -15.11
N SER A 236 3.87 -3.47 -13.80
CA SER A 236 4.67 -4.16 -12.80
C SER A 236 4.64 -5.68 -13.00
N GLU A 237 3.49 -6.25 -13.33
CA GLU A 237 3.33 -7.67 -13.67
C GLU A 237 4.14 -8.05 -14.91
N LYS A 238 4.10 -7.22 -15.97
CA LYS A 238 4.89 -7.43 -17.19
C LYS A 238 6.39 -7.44 -16.90
N VAL A 239 6.88 -6.49 -16.11
CA VAL A 239 8.30 -6.42 -15.71
C VAL A 239 8.65 -7.64 -14.84
N LEU A 240 7.81 -8.00 -13.87
CA LEU A 240 8.02 -9.16 -13.02
C LEU A 240 8.14 -10.45 -13.84
N GLY A 241 7.24 -10.65 -14.80
CA GLY A 241 7.26 -11.80 -15.71
C GLY A 241 8.49 -11.81 -16.61
N PHE A 242 8.95 -10.65 -17.09
CA PHE A 242 10.18 -10.53 -17.86
C PHE A 242 11.41 -10.94 -17.03
N VAL A 243 11.59 -10.37 -15.84
CA VAL A 243 12.76 -10.66 -14.99
C VAL A 243 12.76 -12.15 -14.60
N LYS A 244 11.60 -12.72 -14.27
CA LYS A 244 11.45 -14.15 -14.01
C LYS A 244 11.93 -15.01 -15.18
N LYS A 245 11.52 -14.69 -16.40
CA LYS A 245 11.95 -15.41 -17.61
C LYS A 245 13.45 -15.29 -17.84
N VAL A 246 14.05 -14.13 -17.58
CA VAL A 246 15.51 -13.95 -17.66
C VAL A 246 16.23 -14.84 -16.64
N MET A 247 15.73 -14.92 -15.41
CA MET A 247 16.26 -15.83 -14.38
C MET A 247 16.14 -17.30 -14.80
N GLU A 248 14.96 -17.71 -15.25
CA GLU A 248 14.68 -19.07 -15.73
C GLU A 248 15.58 -19.43 -16.92
N TYR A 249 15.80 -18.49 -17.84
CA TYR A 249 16.72 -18.63 -18.97
C TYR A 249 18.17 -18.83 -18.54
N ASN A 250 18.64 -18.01 -17.61
CA ASN A 250 19.98 -18.18 -17.04
C ASN A 250 20.11 -19.52 -16.29
N SER A 251 19.00 -20.03 -15.77
CA SER A 251 18.92 -21.34 -15.11
C SER A 251 18.79 -22.54 -16.07
N GLY A 252 18.61 -22.32 -17.38
CA GLY A 252 18.53 -23.37 -18.41
C GLY A 252 17.18 -23.53 -19.11
N VAL A 253 16.13 -22.79 -18.74
CA VAL A 253 14.79 -22.89 -19.33
C VAL A 253 14.67 -21.96 -20.54
N LEU A 254 14.39 -22.51 -21.72
CA LEU A 254 14.30 -21.72 -22.94
C LEU A 254 12.97 -20.97 -23.04
N HIS A 255 13.04 -19.65 -23.20
CA HIS A 255 11.90 -18.77 -23.46
C HIS A 255 12.13 -18.00 -24.77
N SER A 256 11.21 -18.11 -25.72
CA SER A 256 11.32 -17.47 -27.04
C SER A 256 10.90 -16.00 -27.05
N ASP A 257 10.16 -15.56 -26.03
CA ASP A 257 9.49 -14.27 -25.96
C ASP A 257 10.24 -13.20 -25.12
N ILE A 258 11.42 -13.53 -24.59
CA ILE A 258 12.26 -12.53 -23.88
C ILE A 258 12.66 -11.39 -24.83
N ASP A 259 12.91 -11.71 -26.11
CA ASP A 259 13.34 -10.72 -27.10
C ASP A 259 12.23 -9.78 -27.59
N SER A 260 10.97 -10.19 -27.46
CA SER A 260 9.81 -9.35 -27.78
C SER A 260 9.35 -8.46 -26.62
N PHE A 261 9.99 -8.57 -25.45
CA PHE A 261 9.69 -7.68 -24.32
C PHE A 261 9.95 -6.22 -24.67
N THR A 262 8.98 -5.37 -24.33
CA THR A 262 9.02 -3.92 -24.43
C THR A 262 8.83 -3.32 -23.04
N VAL A 263 9.73 -2.42 -22.64
CA VAL A 263 9.65 -1.74 -21.33
C VAL A 263 8.36 -0.91 -21.25
N PRO A 264 7.50 -1.13 -20.23
CA PRO A 264 6.32 -0.29 -20.01
C PRO A 264 6.70 1.14 -19.62
N ALA A 265 5.91 2.14 -20.04
CA ALA A 265 6.18 3.56 -19.78
C ALA A 265 6.39 3.90 -18.28
N HIS A 266 5.71 3.20 -17.38
CA HIS A 266 5.83 3.42 -15.93
C HIS A 266 7.23 3.07 -15.37
N PHE A 267 8.06 2.37 -16.15
CA PHE A 267 9.42 1.93 -15.82
C PHE A 267 10.47 2.55 -16.75
N GLU A 268 10.15 3.65 -17.44
CA GLU A 268 11.06 4.31 -18.39
C GLU A 268 12.42 4.68 -17.77
N LEU A 269 12.43 5.11 -16.50
CA LEU A 269 13.65 5.45 -15.76
C LEU A 269 14.65 4.29 -15.59
N ILE A 270 14.19 3.06 -15.77
CA ILE A 270 15.02 1.86 -15.68
C ILE A 270 15.07 1.08 -16.99
N SER A 271 14.63 1.70 -18.10
CA SER A 271 14.54 1.07 -19.42
C SER A 271 15.88 0.53 -19.90
N ASP A 272 16.94 1.33 -19.81
CA ASP A 272 18.31 0.93 -20.20
C ASP A 272 18.78 -0.30 -19.43
N HIS A 273 18.43 -0.40 -18.15
CA HIS A 273 18.78 -1.53 -17.32
C HIS A 273 18.04 -2.81 -17.77
N LEU A 274 16.72 -2.73 -17.97
CA LEU A 274 15.93 -3.86 -18.43
C LEU A 274 16.36 -4.33 -19.84
N GLU A 275 16.69 -3.40 -20.73
CA GLU A 275 17.25 -3.72 -22.05
C GLU A 275 18.66 -4.32 -21.97
N SER A 276 19.49 -3.87 -21.02
CA SER A 276 20.78 -4.49 -20.73
C SER A 276 20.62 -5.93 -20.25
N MET A 277 19.69 -6.21 -19.33
CA MET A 277 19.39 -7.58 -18.88
C MET A 277 18.94 -8.47 -20.04
N LYS A 278 18.12 -7.93 -20.94
CA LYS A 278 17.66 -8.62 -22.16
C LYS A 278 18.83 -9.00 -23.08
N LYS A 279 19.79 -8.10 -23.28
CA LYS A 279 20.99 -8.32 -24.11
C LYS A 279 21.99 -9.26 -23.45
N ASN A 280 22.14 -9.18 -22.13
CA ASN A 280 23.17 -9.90 -21.38
C ASN A 280 22.71 -11.24 -20.81
N LYS A 281 21.51 -11.73 -21.17
CA LYS A 281 21.05 -13.07 -20.79
C LYS A 281 22.03 -14.14 -21.28
N LYS A 282 22.38 -15.10 -20.42
CA LYS A 282 23.34 -16.17 -20.73
C LYS A 282 22.82 -17.49 -20.20
N VAL A 283 22.65 -18.48 -21.07
CA VAL A 283 22.33 -19.84 -20.63
C VAL A 283 23.59 -20.48 -20.05
N ASN A 284 23.50 -21.09 -18.88
CA ASN A 284 24.58 -21.90 -18.34
C ASN A 284 24.90 -23.06 -19.32
N PRO A 285 26.14 -23.16 -19.87
CA PRO A 285 26.47 -24.14 -20.91
C PRO A 285 26.24 -25.60 -20.50
N SER A 286 26.48 -25.93 -19.23
CA SER A 286 26.29 -27.31 -18.72
C SER A 286 24.81 -27.69 -18.70
N LYS A 287 23.94 -26.75 -18.35
CA LYS A 287 22.49 -26.95 -18.31
C LYS A 287 21.87 -26.90 -19.70
N LEU A 288 22.38 -26.04 -20.59
CA LEU A 288 21.98 -26.04 -22.00
C LEU A 288 22.22 -27.41 -22.63
N ARG A 289 23.38 -28.02 -22.36
CA ARG A 289 23.70 -29.37 -22.82
C ARG A 289 22.71 -30.41 -22.29
N SER A 290 22.35 -30.39 -21.00
CA SER A 290 21.36 -31.32 -20.46
C SER A 290 19.96 -31.13 -21.04
N VAL A 291 19.55 -29.87 -21.29
CA VAL A 291 18.25 -29.57 -21.88
C VAL A 291 18.20 -30.01 -23.34
N LEU A 292 19.26 -29.77 -24.11
CA LEU A 292 19.38 -30.24 -25.49
C LEU A 292 19.37 -31.77 -25.57
N LEU A 293 20.11 -32.45 -24.67
CA LEU A 293 20.08 -33.90 -24.58
C LEU A 293 18.69 -34.41 -24.22
N GLY A 294 17.99 -33.79 -23.27
CA GLY A 294 16.62 -34.19 -22.92
C GLY A 294 15.60 -33.97 -24.03
N ILE A 295 15.74 -32.91 -24.84
CA ILE A 295 14.90 -32.68 -26.03
C ILE A 295 15.18 -33.75 -27.09
N LEU A 296 16.46 -34.04 -27.35
CA LEU A 296 16.88 -35.10 -28.27
C LEU A 296 16.37 -36.47 -27.81
N GLU A 297 16.57 -36.82 -26.54
CA GLU A 297 16.09 -38.08 -25.94
C GLU A 297 14.58 -38.22 -26.04
N LYS A 298 13.80 -37.15 -25.78
CA LYS A 298 12.34 -37.19 -25.92
C LYS A 298 11.87 -37.36 -27.36
N ARG A 299 12.58 -36.79 -28.35
CA ARG A 299 12.22 -36.95 -29.77
C ARG A 299 12.74 -38.26 -30.38
N LEU A 300 13.82 -38.81 -29.83
CA LEU A 300 14.38 -40.11 -30.20
C LEU A 300 13.71 -41.26 -29.44
N ALA A 301 12.99 -40.97 -28.35
CA ALA A 301 12.19 -41.94 -27.62
C ALA A 301 11.11 -42.50 -28.55
N VAL A 302 11.20 -43.80 -28.80
CA VAL A 302 10.21 -44.53 -29.59
C VAL A 302 8.99 -44.76 -28.70
N ASP A 303 7.89 -44.06 -28.99
CA ASP A 303 6.67 -44.07 -28.15
C ASP A 303 5.82 -45.35 -28.27
N VAL A 304 6.29 -46.38 -28.97
CA VAL A 304 5.57 -47.66 -29.08
C VAL A 304 6.55 -48.83 -29.01
N THR A 305 6.66 -49.45 -27.83
CA THR A 305 7.17 -50.82 -27.68
C THR A 305 6.02 -51.81 -27.81
N GLU A 306 5.50 -52.02 -29.03
CA GLU A 306 4.64 -53.18 -29.30
C GLU A 306 4.91 -53.77 -30.69
N ARG A 307 5.67 -54.88 -30.70
CA ARG A 307 5.12 -56.22 -30.93
C ARG A 307 6.24 -57.26 -30.86
N SER A 308 6.06 -58.27 -30.02
CA SER A 308 6.82 -59.51 -30.13
C SER A 308 6.43 -60.20 -31.44
N MET A 309 7.31 -60.19 -32.44
CA MET A 309 7.19 -61.14 -33.54
C MET A 309 7.82 -62.47 -33.11
N PRO A 310 7.10 -63.61 -33.20
CA PRO A 310 7.74 -64.90 -33.07
C PRO A 310 8.65 -65.09 -34.29
N PHE A 311 9.93 -65.34 -34.05
CA PHE A 311 10.91 -65.62 -35.11
C PHE A 311 10.44 -66.84 -35.94
N LEU A 312 10.09 -66.60 -37.21
CA LEU A 312 9.93 -67.62 -38.24
C LEU A 312 10.97 -67.39 -39.34
N PRO A 313 11.82 -68.38 -39.66
CA PRO A 313 13.05 -68.16 -40.43
C PRO A 313 12.88 -68.19 -41.96
N VAL A 314 11.83 -67.60 -42.55
CA VAL A 314 11.62 -67.70 -44.02
C VAL A 314 10.99 -66.49 -44.75
N PHE A 315 10.97 -65.26 -44.21
CA PHE A 315 10.41 -64.12 -44.97
C PHE A 315 11.20 -62.81 -44.88
N TYR A 316 12.54 -62.88 -44.96
CA TYR A 316 13.38 -61.67 -44.94
C TYR A 316 13.39 -60.90 -46.27
N ASP A 317 13.09 -61.53 -47.41
CA ASP A 317 13.18 -60.86 -48.72
C ASP A 317 11.91 -60.11 -49.15
N ILE A 318 10.74 -60.43 -48.58
CA ILE A 318 9.48 -59.77 -48.96
C ILE A 318 9.13 -58.63 -47.99
N ALA A 319 9.62 -58.66 -46.76
CA ALA A 319 9.26 -57.69 -45.73
C ALA A 319 9.89 -56.31 -45.92
N ASN A 320 11.00 -56.20 -46.67
CA ASN A 320 11.70 -54.94 -46.86
C ASN A 320 10.89 -53.92 -47.70
N ASP A 321 9.99 -54.41 -48.56
CA ASP A 321 9.11 -53.56 -49.39
C ASP A 321 7.89 -53.02 -48.61
N PHE A 322 7.58 -53.58 -47.44
CA PHE A 322 6.44 -53.17 -46.61
C PHE A 322 6.82 -52.33 -45.38
N ILE A 323 8.12 -52.19 -45.10
CA ILE A 323 8.61 -51.29 -44.05
C ILE A 323 8.71 -49.88 -44.66
N THR A 324 7.65 -49.09 -44.47
CA THR A 324 7.68 -47.66 -44.75
C THR A 324 8.37 -46.94 -43.61
N TYR A 325 9.62 -46.54 -43.82
CA TYR A 325 10.31 -45.63 -42.92
C TYR A 325 9.69 -44.23 -43.07
N SER A 326 9.33 -43.61 -41.95
CA SER A 326 8.96 -42.19 -41.92
C SER A 326 10.05 -41.38 -42.61
N SER A 327 9.70 -40.52 -43.57
CA SER A 327 10.66 -39.67 -44.27
C SER A 327 11.50 -38.88 -43.27
N VAL A 328 12.80 -39.19 -43.19
CA VAL A 328 13.76 -38.64 -42.23
C VAL A 328 13.87 -37.11 -42.32
N ASP A 329 13.48 -36.53 -43.46
CA ASP A 329 13.67 -35.12 -43.77
C ASP A 329 12.84 -34.16 -42.91
N ASN A 330 11.63 -34.54 -42.49
CA ASN A 330 10.78 -33.62 -41.71
C ASN A 330 11.22 -33.50 -40.24
N SER A 331 11.83 -34.54 -39.66
CA SER A 331 12.28 -34.51 -38.25
C SER A 331 13.63 -33.81 -38.11
N ILE A 332 14.55 -34.00 -39.07
CA ILE A 332 15.86 -33.35 -39.10
C ILE A 332 15.72 -31.87 -39.48
N ALA A 333 14.84 -31.51 -40.43
CA ALA A 333 14.61 -30.10 -40.77
C ALA A 333 14.01 -29.30 -39.60
N GLY A 334 13.09 -29.90 -38.82
CA GLY A 334 12.57 -29.31 -37.58
C GLY A 334 13.65 -29.18 -36.50
N LEU A 335 14.50 -30.20 -36.34
CA LEU A 335 15.68 -30.15 -35.45
C LEU A 335 16.67 -29.05 -35.86
N LEU A 336 16.95 -28.90 -37.15
CA LEU A 336 17.83 -27.86 -37.68
C LEU A 336 17.22 -26.47 -37.57
N GLN A 337 15.89 -26.30 -37.62
CA GLN A 337 15.24 -25.03 -37.28
C GLN A 337 15.39 -24.70 -35.79
N ASP A 338 15.16 -25.66 -34.90
CA ASP A 338 15.33 -25.50 -33.45
C ASP A 338 16.82 -25.22 -33.09
N PHE A 339 17.77 -25.84 -33.79
CA PHE A 339 19.21 -25.57 -33.65
C PHE A 339 19.65 -24.26 -34.31
N ASN A 340 19.08 -23.86 -35.45
CA ASN A 340 19.37 -22.57 -36.08
C ASN A 340 18.82 -21.41 -35.27
N PHE A 341 17.73 -21.60 -34.50
CA PHE A 341 17.28 -20.65 -33.49
C PHE A 341 18.34 -20.42 -32.40
N LEU A 342 19.05 -21.47 -31.99
CA LEU A 342 20.14 -21.40 -31.01
C LEU A 342 21.45 -20.84 -31.60
N ARG A 343 21.64 -20.89 -32.92
CA ARG A 343 22.87 -20.47 -33.61
C ARG A 343 22.81 -19.04 -34.18
N ARG A 344 21.62 -18.44 -34.31
CA ARG A 344 21.40 -17.08 -34.85
C ARG A 344 21.29 -15.97 -33.79
N LYS A 345 21.67 -16.21 -32.53
CA LYS A 345 21.70 -15.19 -31.47
C LYS A 345 23.02 -15.18 -30.74
#